data_AF-A0AAW4ELV2-F1
#
_entry.id   AF-A0AAW4ELV2-F1
#
_cell.length_a   1.000
_cell.length_b   1.000
_cell.length_c   1.000
_cell.angle_alpha   90.00
_cell.angle_beta   90.00
_cell.angle_gamma   90.00
#
_symmetry.space_group_name_H-M   'P 1'
#
loop_
_entity.id
_entity.type
_entity.pdbx_description
1 polymer ?
#
loop_
_entity_poly.entity_id
_entity_poly.type
_entity_poly.pdbx_seq_one_letter_code
_entity_poly.pdbx_strand_id
1 'polypeptide(L)'
;MSDFELDSRLATDSVLVAEGPLSQVRLMNDERFPWLVLVPRLAGITEWIELDGEQQDKLRTELNRACKALHGTDGVEKINIGALGNIVRQLHFHVIGRHDGDPAWPGPVWGSGPAHRYEPAALDQHVAYWKERLGYPAHP
;
A
#
# COMPACT_ATOMS: atom_id res chain seq x y z
N MET A 1 8.72 -13.46 18.55
CA MET A 1 8.82 -12.03 18.18
C MET A 1 9.35 -12.03 16.77
N SER A 2 8.63 -11.47 15.79
CA SER A 2 9.11 -11.47 14.42
C SER A 2 10.24 -10.45 14.30
N ASP A 3 11.38 -10.86 13.73
CA ASP A 3 12.50 -9.98 13.38
C ASP A 3 12.17 -9.09 12.16
N PHE A 4 10.93 -8.63 12.07
CA PHE A 4 10.48 -7.79 10.97
C PHE A 4 11.12 -6.42 11.07
N GLU A 5 11.84 -6.04 10.03
CA GLU A 5 12.34 -4.69 9.79
C GLU A 5 11.83 -4.24 8.43
N LEU A 6 11.22 -3.05 8.36
CA LEU A 6 10.75 -2.47 7.11
C LEU A 6 11.95 -2.02 6.28
N ASP A 7 11.96 -2.36 4.98
CA ASP A 7 12.98 -1.89 4.05
C ASP A 7 13.08 -0.35 4.06
N SER A 8 14.30 0.17 4.15
CA SER A 8 14.59 1.61 4.22
C SER A 8 13.97 2.44 3.09
N ARG A 9 13.83 1.88 1.87
CA ARG A 9 13.22 2.59 0.74
C ARG A 9 11.71 2.66 0.90
N LEU A 10 11.07 1.55 1.33
CA LEU A 10 9.65 1.57 1.69
C LEU A 10 9.39 2.55 2.84
N ALA A 11 10.27 2.60 3.83
CA ALA A 11 10.18 3.58 4.93
C ALA A 11 10.31 5.03 4.45
N THR A 12 11.20 5.29 3.49
CA THR A 12 11.46 6.63 2.93
C THR A 12 10.33 7.12 2.02
N ASP A 13 9.75 6.21 1.23
CA ASP A 13 8.78 6.54 0.18
C ASP A 13 7.33 6.39 0.63
N SER A 14 7.07 5.90 1.85
CA SER A 14 5.70 5.70 2.34
C SER A 14 5.52 5.95 3.83
N VAL A 15 4.32 6.38 4.22
CA VAL A 15 3.94 6.68 5.60
C VAL A 15 3.01 5.60 6.14
N LEU A 16 3.25 5.13 7.37
CA LEU A 16 2.36 4.14 8.02
C LEU A 16 0.97 4.76 8.28
N VAL A 17 -0.07 4.11 7.79
CA VAL A 17 -1.47 4.54 8.03
C VAL A 17 -2.28 3.53 8.83
N ALA A 18 -1.93 2.24 8.81
CA ALA A 18 -2.55 1.27 9.68
C ALA A 18 -1.68 0.01 9.86
N GLU A 19 -2.00 -0.76 10.90
CA GLU A 19 -1.48 -2.11 11.10
C GLU A 19 -2.64 -3.11 11.06
N GLY A 20 -2.65 -3.96 10.03
CA GLY A 20 -3.56 -5.08 9.94
C GLY A 20 -3.08 -6.29 10.73
N PRO A 21 -3.86 -7.39 10.76
CA PRO A 21 -3.46 -8.64 11.41
C PRO A 21 -2.09 -9.20 10.99
N LEU A 22 -1.69 -9.01 9.74
CA LEU A 22 -0.40 -9.48 9.20
C LEU A 22 0.47 -8.32 8.70
N SER A 23 -0.13 -7.31 8.05
CA SER A 23 0.64 -6.33 7.27
C SER A 23 0.59 -4.93 7.85
N GLN A 24 1.68 -4.18 7.69
CA GLN A 24 1.58 -2.72 7.68
C GLN A 24 0.83 -2.29 6.42
N VAL A 25 -0.07 -1.33 6.56
CA VAL A 25 -0.68 -0.61 5.43
C VAL A 25 -0.09 0.79 5.42
N ARG A 26 0.50 1.18 4.29
CA ARG A 26 1.28 2.41 4.14
C ARG A 26 0.74 3.24 2.98
N LEU A 27 0.70 4.55 3.13
CA LEU A 27 0.40 5.50 2.07
C LEU A 27 1.69 5.78 1.29
N MET A 28 1.71 5.51 0.00
CA MET A 28 2.82 5.92 -0.87
C MET A 28 2.86 7.45 -0.96
N ASN A 29 4.04 8.05 -0.83
CA ASN A 29 4.23 9.50 -0.93
C ASN A 29 4.34 9.94 -2.39
N ASP A 30 3.28 9.69 -3.15
CA ASP A 30 3.10 10.11 -4.53
C ASP A 30 1.65 10.53 -4.75
N GLU A 31 1.39 11.84 -4.71
CA GLU A 31 0.05 12.42 -4.73
C GLU A 31 -0.68 12.25 -6.06
N ARG A 32 0.03 11.82 -7.11
CA ARG A 32 -0.52 11.57 -8.45
C ARG A 32 -1.58 10.47 -8.45
N PHE A 33 -1.54 9.55 -7.48
CA PHE A 33 -2.43 8.40 -7.41
C PHE A 33 -2.86 8.12 -5.97
N PRO A 34 -4.14 7.75 -5.72
CA PRO A 34 -4.53 7.12 -4.48
C PRO A 34 -3.82 5.76 -4.34
N TRP A 35 -2.77 5.68 -3.52
CA TRP A 35 -1.86 4.53 -3.53
C TRP A 35 -1.49 4.04 -2.13
N LEU A 36 -1.94 2.82 -1.82
CA LEU A 36 -1.57 2.08 -0.63
C LEU A 36 -0.56 0.96 -0.93
N VAL A 37 0.31 0.68 0.03
CA VAL A 37 1.24 -0.45 0.01
C VAL A 37 1.04 -1.31 1.25
N LEU A 38 0.82 -2.60 1.06
CA LEU A 38 0.73 -3.57 2.14
C LEU A 38 2.06 -4.31 2.24
N VAL A 39 2.65 -4.35 3.44
CA VAL A 39 3.91 -5.02 3.74
C VAL A 39 3.69 -6.02 4.86
N PRO A 40 3.64 -7.35 4.60
CA PRO A 40 3.54 -8.36 5.64
C PRO A 40 4.67 -8.21 6.66
N ARG A 41 4.34 -8.25 7.96
CA ARG A 41 5.31 -8.08 9.05
C ARG A 41 6.08 -9.36 9.36
N LEU A 42 6.67 -9.96 8.32
CA LEU A 42 7.42 -11.21 8.35
C LEU A 42 8.85 -10.98 7.87
N ALA A 43 9.82 -11.58 8.55
CA ALA A 43 11.23 -11.45 8.20
C ALA A 43 11.57 -12.32 6.99
N GLY A 44 12.38 -11.78 6.06
CA GLY A 44 12.96 -12.55 4.95
C GLY A 44 12.01 -12.96 3.82
N ILE A 45 10.73 -12.59 3.89
CA ILE A 45 9.75 -12.92 2.85
C ILE A 45 9.91 -11.97 1.67
N THR A 46 10.06 -12.54 0.49
CA THR A 46 10.23 -11.85 -0.79
C THR A 46 9.13 -12.20 -1.79
N GLU A 47 8.53 -13.38 -1.68
CA GLU A 47 7.55 -13.88 -2.65
C GLU A 47 6.25 -14.34 -1.98
N TRP A 48 5.14 -14.25 -2.72
CA TRP A 48 3.83 -14.73 -2.27
C TRP A 48 3.84 -16.21 -1.87
N ILE A 49 4.60 -17.02 -2.62
CA ILE A 49 4.68 -18.47 -2.44
C ILE A 49 5.46 -18.91 -1.18
N GLU A 50 6.15 -17.98 -0.52
CA GLU A 50 6.86 -18.23 0.74
C GLU A 50 5.94 -18.08 1.97
N LEU A 51 4.79 -17.44 1.80
CA LEU A 51 3.77 -17.35 2.84
C LEU A 51 3.07 -18.70 3.01
N ASP A 52 2.80 -19.08 4.27
CA ASP A 52 1.93 -20.21 4.55
C ASP A 52 0.46 -19.90 4.19
N GLY A 53 -0.41 -20.92 4.16
CA GLY A 53 -1.81 -20.75 3.76
C GLY A 53 -2.59 -19.78 4.65
N GLU A 54 -2.32 -19.75 5.96
CA GLU A 54 -2.99 -18.85 6.89
C GLU A 54 -2.54 -17.40 6.67
N GLN A 55 -1.25 -17.18 6.42
CA GLN A 55 -0.68 -15.89 6.08
C GLN A 55 -1.23 -15.37 4.75
N GLN A 56 -1.32 -16.23 3.73
CA GLN A 56 -1.95 -15.88 2.45
C GLN A 56 -3.42 -15.48 2.62
N ASP A 57 -4.19 -16.21 3.44
CA ASP A 57 -5.59 -15.89 3.73
C ASP A 57 -5.76 -14.56 4.46
N LYS A 58 -4.88 -14.27 5.43
CA LYS A 58 -4.82 -12.97 6.13
C LYS A 58 -4.50 -11.85 5.14
N LEU A 59 -3.43 -12.00 4.36
CA LEU A 59 -3.00 -10.99 3.39
C LEU A 59 -4.07 -10.73 2.32
N ARG A 60 -4.71 -11.77 1.79
CA ARG A 60 -5.86 -11.64 0.88
C ARG A 60 -6.97 -10.79 1.50
N THR A 61 -7.30 -11.03 2.76
CA THR A 61 -8.35 -10.30 3.47
C THR A 61 -7.98 -8.81 3.63
N GLU A 62 -6.72 -8.53 3.96
CA GLU A 62 -6.20 -7.16 4.06
C GLU A 62 -6.19 -6.44 2.70
N LEU A 63 -5.74 -7.13 1.64
CA LEU A 63 -5.76 -6.61 0.27
C LEU A 63 -7.19 -6.26 -0.16
N ASN A 64 -8.14 -7.15 0.07
CA ASN A 64 -9.55 -6.89 -0.23
C ASN A 64 -10.09 -5.67 0.51
N ARG A 65 -9.68 -5.45 1.77
CA ARG A 65 -10.05 -4.26 2.54
C ARG A 65 -9.47 -2.99 1.93
N ALA A 66 -8.17 -2.98 1.62
CA ALA A 66 -7.51 -1.83 0.99
C ALA A 66 -8.13 -1.50 -0.38
N CYS A 67 -8.42 -2.52 -1.19
CA CYS A 67 -9.08 -2.35 -2.49
C CYS A 67 -10.46 -1.71 -2.36
N LYS A 68 -11.29 -2.20 -1.42
CA LYS A 68 -12.64 -1.62 -1.17
C LYS A 68 -12.55 -0.19 -0.68
N ALA A 69 -11.61 0.10 0.22
CA ALA A 69 -11.38 1.44 0.74
C ALA A 69 -11.00 2.41 -0.39
N LEU A 70 -10.04 2.03 -1.23
CA LEU A 70 -9.61 2.81 -2.41
C LEU A 70 -10.72 3.00 -3.43
N HIS A 71 -11.45 1.93 -3.77
CA HIS A 71 -12.53 1.99 -4.75
C HIS A 71 -13.67 2.94 -4.34
N GLY A 72 -13.90 3.12 -3.04
CA GLY A 72 -14.91 4.09 -2.58
C GLY A 72 -14.42 5.54 -2.56
N THR A 73 -13.19 5.83 -3.01
CA THR A 73 -12.65 7.20 -3.06
C THR A 73 -13.17 7.89 -4.31
N ASP A 74 -13.57 9.15 -4.21
CA ASP A 74 -14.12 9.90 -5.32
C ASP A 74 -13.15 9.92 -6.52
N GLY A 75 -13.69 9.70 -7.71
CA GLY A 75 -12.91 9.67 -8.96
C GLY A 75 -12.11 8.39 -9.21
N VAL A 76 -12.09 7.41 -8.29
CA VAL A 76 -11.49 6.10 -8.57
C VAL A 76 -12.47 5.21 -9.33
N GLU A 77 -12.09 4.77 -10.53
CA GLU A 77 -12.91 3.93 -11.41
C GLU A 77 -12.40 2.49 -11.50
N LYS A 78 -11.09 2.29 -11.26
CA LYS A 78 -10.43 0.98 -11.37
C LYS A 78 -9.36 0.80 -10.31
N ILE A 79 -9.23 -0.42 -9.81
CA ILE A 79 -8.12 -0.82 -8.93
C ILE A 79 -7.04 -1.57 -9.71
N ASN A 80 -5.79 -1.24 -9.46
CA ASN A 80 -4.62 -2.04 -9.83
C ASN A 80 -4.00 -2.64 -8.56
N ILE A 81 -3.64 -3.92 -8.64
CA ILE A 81 -2.95 -4.65 -7.57
C ILE A 81 -1.68 -5.26 -8.17
N GLY A 82 -0.55 -5.13 -7.49
CA GLY A 82 0.69 -5.74 -7.96
C GLY A 82 1.67 -6.04 -6.83
N ALA A 83 2.24 -7.24 -6.84
CA ALA A 83 3.47 -7.58 -6.14
C ALA A 83 4.56 -7.74 -7.22
N LEU A 84 5.51 -6.80 -7.26
CA LEU A 84 6.56 -6.77 -8.28
C LEU A 84 7.92 -7.08 -7.68
N GLY A 85 8.32 -6.32 -6.66
CA GLY A 85 9.54 -6.58 -5.91
C GLY A 85 10.85 -6.42 -6.69
N ASN A 86 10.86 -5.77 -7.87
CA ASN A 86 12.06 -5.68 -8.71
C ASN A 86 13.20 -4.82 -8.14
N ILE A 87 12.86 -3.82 -7.33
CA ILE A 87 13.81 -2.87 -6.72
C ILE A 87 13.97 -3.12 -5.22
N VAL A 88 12.85 -3.30 -4.51
CA VAL A 88 12.80 -3.70 -3.10
C VAL A 88 12.33 -5.14 -3.04
N ARG A 89 13.17 -6.03 -2.51
CA ARG A 89 12.89 -7.48 -2.45
C ARG A 89 11.87 -7.86 -1.40
N GLN A 90 11.81 -7.13 -0.28
CA GLN A 90 10.84 -7.39 0.78
C GLN A 90 9.45 -7.42 0.20
N LEU A 91 8.69 -8.49 0.46
CA LEU A 91 7.36 -8.68 -0.11
C LEU A 91 6.47 -7.49 0.24
N HIS A 92 5.89 -6.89 -0.80
CA HIS A 92 4.90 -5.84 -0.65
C HIS A 92 3.93 -5.85 -1.82
N PHE A 93 2.71 -5.42 -1.54
CA PHE A 93 1.65 -5.31 -2.53
C PHE A 93 1.23 -3.87 -2.68
N HIS A 94 1.27 -3.38 -3.91
CA HIS A 94 0.69 -2.10 -4.28
C HIS A 94 -0.81 -2.27 -4.52
N VAL A 95 -1.62 -1.35 -3.99
CA VAL A 95 -3.05 -1.22 -4.29
C VAL A 95 -3.28 0.24 -4.69
N ILE A 96 -3.69 0.45 -5.94
CA ILE A 96 -3.71 1.78 -6.56
C ILE A 96 -5.09 2.04 -7.16
N GLY A 97 -5.68 3.19 -6.83
CA GLY A 97 -6.85 3.74 -7.49
C GLY A 97 -6.48 4.40 -8.82
N ARG A 98 -7.23 4.10 -9.88
CA ARG A 98 -6.99 4.52 -11.26
C ARG A 98 -8.27 5.06 -11.88
N HIS A 99 -8.14 5.91 -12.89
CA HIS A 99 -9.25 6.41 -13.69
C HIS A 99 -8.78 6.90 -15.07
N ASP A 100 -9.73 7.08 -15.99
CA ASP A 100 -9.44 7.71 -17.27
C ASP A 100 -8.85 9.12 -17.06
N GLY A 101 -7.70 9.39 -17.67
CA GLY A 101 -7.03 10.69 -17.58
C GLY A 101 -6.10 10.86 -16.37
N ASP A 102 -5.91 9.82 -15.54
CA ASP A 102 -4.83 9.86 -14.54
C ASP A 102 -3.44 9.92 -15.22
N PRO A 103 -2.38 10.38 -14.52
CA PRO A 103 -1.08 10.66 -15.13
C PRO A 103 -0.38 9.48 -15.84
N ALA A 104 -0.85 8.24 -15.63
CA ALA A 104 -0.26 7.05 -16.25
C ALA A 104 -1.27 6.25 -17.09
N TRP A 105 -2.52 6.70 -17.25
CA TRP A 105 -3.55 5.92 -17.96
C TRP A 105 -3.24 5.74 -19.46
N PRO A 106 -3.50 4.57 -20.08
CA PRO A 106 -3.94 3.30 -19.49
C PRO A 106 -2.78 2.40 -19.03
N GLY A 107 -1.56 2.93 -19.02
CA GLY A 107 -0.35 2.22 -18.63
C GLY A 107 -0.21 2.01 -17.11
N PRO A 108 0.83 1.27 -16.70
CA PRO A 108 1.18 1.09 -15.29
C PRO A 108 1.72 2.38 -14.67
N VAL A 109 1.45 2.58 -13.37
CA VAL A 109 2.03 3.70 -12.60
C VAL A 109 3.53 3.54 -12.37
N TRP A 110 4.00 2.29 -12.27
CA TRP A 110 5.40 1.98 -11.98
C TRP A 110 6.31 2.44 -13.13
N GLY A 111 7.23 3.35 -12.84
CA GLY A 111 8.14 3.92 -13.83
C GLY A 111 7.53 4.99 -14.74
N SER A 112 6.26 5.37 -14.51
CA SER A 112 5.62 6.47 -15.25
C SER A 112 5.93 7.80 -14.58
N GLY A 113 6.98 8.49 -15.04
CA GLY A 113 7.37 9.83 -14.56
C GLY A 113 7.86 9.89 -13.10
N PRO A 114 8.35 11.05 -12.64
CA PRO A 114 8.79 11.25 -11.28
C PRO A 114 7.62 11.29 -10.29
N ALA A 115 7.81 10.77 -9.08
CA ALA A 115 6.84 10.91 -8.01
C ALA A 115 6.64 12.38 -7.63
N HIS A 116 5.38 12.78 -7.38
CA HIS A 116 5.07 14.09 -6.82
C HIS A 116 4.76 13.90 -5.35
N ARG A 117 5.67 14.33 -4.47
CA ARG A 117 5.48 14.16 -3.03
C ARG A 117 4.41 15.13 -2.53
N TYR A 118 3.59 14.66 -1.60
CA TYR A 118 2.64 15.51 -0.90
C TYR A 118 3.37 16.63 -0.16
N GLU A 119 2.79 17.84 -0.19
CA GLU A 119 3.16 18.88 0.77
C GLU A 119 2.84 18.42 2.20
N PRO A 120 3.63 18.80 3.22
CA PRO A 120 3.51 18.22 4.57
C PRO A 120 2.09 18.27 5.16
N ALA A 121 1.39 19.41 5.04
CA ALA A 121 0.04 19.55 5.55
C ALA A 121 -0.99 18.67 4.80
N ALA A 122 -0.81 18.50 3.49
CA ALA A 122 -1.66 17.63 2.68
C ALA A 122 -1.38 16.15 3.00
N LEU A 123 -0.13 15.79 3.23
CA LEU A 123 0.27 14.45 3.65
C LEU A 123 -0.40 14.07 4.98
N ASP A 124 -0.34 14.95 5.98
CA ASP A 124 -0.96 14.72 7.29
C ASP A 124 -2.48 14.50 7.18
N GLN A 125 -3.16 15.28 6.34
CA GLN A 125 -4.58 15.10 6.07
C GLN A 125 -4.88 13.75 5.42
N HIS A 126 -4.08 13.33 4.42
CA HIS A 126 -4.27 12.03 3.77
C HIS A 126 -3.97 10.87 4.71
N VAL A 127 -2.95 10.99 5.58
CA VAL A 127 -2.65 10.01 6.61
C VAL A 127 -3.82 9.86 7.58
N ALA A 128 -4.41 10.97 8.04
CA ALA A 128 -5.57 10.95 8.91
C ALA A 128 -6.79 10.30 8.22
N TYR A 129 -7.05 10.69 6.97
CA TYR A 129 -8.11 10.12 6.14
C TYR A 129 -7.98 8.60 6.00
N TRP A 130 -6.78 8.08 5.70
CA TRP A 130 -6.59 6.64 5.55
C TRP A 130 -6.66 5.88 6.86
N LYS A 131 -6.19 6.47 7.97
CA LYS A 131 -6.33 5.90 9.32
C LYS A 131 -7.79 5.66 9.66
N GLU A 132 -8.65 6.66 9.45
CA GLU A 132 -10.08 6.56 9.69
C GLU A 132 -10.74 5.53 8.74
N ARG A 133 -10.46 5.66 7.43
CA ARG A 133 -11.13 4.88 6.39
C ARG A 133 -10.81 3.39 6.42
N LEU A 134 -9.58 3.00 6.78
CA LEU A 134 -9.18 1.60 6.84
C LEU A 134 -9.77 0.87 8.07
N GLY A 135 -10.15 1.61 9.12
CA GLY A 135 -10.89 1.07 10.26
C GLY A 135 -10.19 -0.09 10.98
N TYR A 136 -8.85 -0.13 10.95
CA TYR A 136 -8.11 -1.06 11.80
C TYR A 136 -8.19 -0.57 13.26
N PRO A 137 -8.42 -1.47 14.23
CA PRO A 137 -8.35 -1.08 15.63
C PRO A 137 -6.93 -0.60 15.94
N ALA A 138 -6.80 0.39 16.82
CA ALA A 138 -5.51 0.73 17.40
C ALA A 138 -4.91 -0.55 18.00
N HIS A 139 -3.70 -0.92 17.57
CA HIS A 139 -2.97 -2.00 18.23
C HIS A 139 -2.68 -1.57 19.68
N PRO A 140 -2.89 -2.46 20.67
CA PRO A 140 -2.48 -2.22 22.05
C PRO A 140 -0.96 -2.10 22.17
#